data_AF-A0A7C1CQ40-F1
#
_entry.id   AF-A0A7C1CQ40-F1
#
_cell.length_a   1.000
_cell.length_b   1.000
_cell.length_c   1.000
_cell.angle_alpha   90.00
_cell.angle_beta   90.00
_cell.angle_gamma   90.00
#
_symmetry.space_group_name_H-M   'P 1'
#
loop_
_entity.id
_entity.type
_entity.pdbx_description
1 polymer ?
#
loop_
_entity_poly.entity_id
_entity_poly.type
_entity_poly.pdbx_seq_one_letter_code
_entity_poly.pdbx_strand_id
1 'polypeptide(L)'
;MKKILIFLIIGILCFTSYLIGYNTTTTTTNLSLVKIASGDETVDWFDNANTNLDLIDAAFNDVLAYDTTPVLRGNLDVGTFSIEGVDATEFGYLDGVTSGVQAQLDNKQPLDAQLTDIAGLTPTDGCFIVGDGVNFITETGATVRTSLGLAIGTDVQAYDAGLLSLADLTYVSDGFIKATATDVYAIRTIAETKTDLSLNLVENTALSTWAGTANVTTLGTIGTGTWNATVISAAKGGTGVANDAANTIAFTGAYSLGLILSANTALTLPTSGTVATTSNKLSAFAATTSAELAEVISDEIGEGKLRFDTSVTTKTTTATLTVAEAGTILVSASEPYTITLPTAVGNTGLTYHFIKTDANYNLITLDGNGNETFNYENSTGAPCSTYTRLNTYCAEVTIVSDGSNWQCINEKLGQVPECKVYLANRQYDVTNNAIIYVEHDTKVYDIGNNYNISTWASGNATETTANHLIDTTTSPFEANMVGKRVKNTTDATFTYITAYNSTSDVTVRDDIFKSGDAYEIKHSKFVAPIAGKYQFIHTVGFTDVVADKKWSLGTYKNYTTNIGGIYSHSSITDTLLITV
;
A
#
# COMPACT_ATOMS: atom_id res chain seq x y z
N MET A 1 -166.78 75.53 45.36
CA MET A 1 -168.11 76.16 45.16
C MET A 1 -168.61 76.62 46.53
N LYS A 2 -168.43 77.89 46.89
CA LYS A 2 -169.50 78.90 46.91
C LYS A 2 -170.84 78.37 47.45
N LYS A 3 -171.23 78.80 48.66
CA LYS A 3 -172.46 79.58 48.94
C LYS A 3 -172.71 79.80 50.44
N ILE A 4 -173.20 81.01 50.78
CA ILE A 4 -174.12 81.40 51.89
C ILE A 4 -173.45 81.64 53.27
N LEU A 5 -173.75 82.66 54.12
CA LEU A 5 -174.60 83.88 54.11
C LEU A 5 -174.55 84.50 55.55
N ILE A 6 -174.48 85.85 55.69
CA ILE A 6 -175.00 86.74 56.80
C ILE A 6 -174.52 86.50 58.26
N PHE A 7 -173.78 87.40 58.94
CA PHE A 7 -174.08 88.71 59.60
C PHE A 7 -174.52 88.65 61.10
N LEU A 8 -173.85 89.50 61.92
CA LEU A 8 -174.29 90.23 63.14
C LEU A 8 -174.55 89.43 64.44
N ILE A 9 -173.72 89.50 65.51
CA ILE A 9 -173.28 90.59 66.43
C ILE A 9 -174.24 90.83 67.61
N ILE A 10 -173.65 90.84 68.82
CA ILE A 10 -173.77 91.72 70.02
C ILE A 10 -173.17 90.85 71.16
N GLY A 11 -172.20 91.19 72.00
CA GLY A 11 -171.43 92.39 72.31
C GLY A 11 -170.98 92.29 73.79
N ILE A 12 -169.65 92.34 74.06
CA ILE A 12 -168.98 92.88 75.27
C ILE A 12 -169.14 92.15 76.64
N LEU A 13 -168.05 91.56 77.19
CA LEU A 13 -167.36 91.99 78.44
C LEU A 13 -166.28 90.99 78.97
N CYS A 14 -165.06 91.53 79.13
CA CYS A 14 -164.01 91.28 80.14
C CYS A 14 -163.26 89.93 80.28
N PHE A 15 -161.95 90.02 79.96
CA PHE A 15 -160.85 89.20 80.47
C PHE A 15 -160.81 89.17 82.01
N THR A 16 -160.60 87.98 82.61
CA THR A 16 -159.99 87.84 83.95
C THR A 16 -159.03 86.64 83.94
N SER A 17 -157.79 86.92 84.35
CA SER A 17 -156.65 86.00 84.40
C SER A 17 -156.82 84.96 85.52
N TYR A 18 -156.42 83.70 85.25
CA TYR A 18 -156.27 82.65 86.28
C TYR A 18 -154.77 82.51 86.62
N LEU A 19 -154.44 82.43 87.91
CA LEU A 19 -153.11 82.09 88.43
C LEU A 19 -153.26 80.93 89.43
N ILE A 20 -152.23 80.09 89.55
CA ILE A 20 -152.19 78.97 90.51
C ILE A 20 -151.93 79.56 91.90
N GLY A 21 -152.85 79.36 92.84
CA GLY A 21 -152.75 79.87 94.23
C GLY A 21 -152.79 78.76 95.28
N TYR A 22 -152.12 78.99 96.41
CA TYR A 22 -152.07 78.12 97.59
C TYR A 22 -152.93 78.68 98.74
N ASN A 23 -153.64 77.83 99.47
CA ASN A 23 -154.38 78.18 100.69
C ASN A 23 -153.49 77.85 101.92
N THR A 24 -153.02 78.86 102.65
CA THR A 24 -152.05 78.67 103.74
C THR A 24 -152.62 78.05 105.03
N THR A 25 -153.94 77.80 105.11
CA THR A 25 -154.60 77.33 106.36
C THR A 25 -154.85 75.82 106.41
N THR A 26 -154.64 75.08 105.32
CA THR A 26 -154.95 73.63 105.25
C THR A 26 -153.80 72.88 104.57
N THR A 27 -152.94 72.23 105.35
CA THR A 27 -151.74 71.49 104.93
C THR A 27 -152.05 70.21 104.12
N THR A 28 -152.77 70.32 103.00
CA THR A 28 -153.08 69.19 102.11
C THR A 28 -152.96 69.59 100.63
N THR A 29 -152.27 68.75 99.88
CA THR A 29 -151.99 68.82 98.44
C THR A 29 -153.25 68.67 97.59
N ASN A 30 -153.68 69.73 96.90
CA ASN A 30 -154.42 69.69 95.64
C ASN A 30 -154.31 71.05 94.93
N LEU A 31 -153.75 71.05 93.71
CA LEU A 31 -153.67 72.21 92.82
C LEU A 31 -155.08 72.57 92.32
N SER A 32 -155.67 73.62 92.89
CA SER A 32 -156.97 74.13 92.48
C SER A 32 -156.86 75.59 92.01
N LEU A 33 -157.56 75.92 90.92
CA LEU A 33 -157.66 77.27 90.36
C LEU A 33 -158.52 78.14 91.29
N VAL A 34 -157.87 78.85 92.23
CA VAL A 34 -158.55 79.79 93.14
C VAL A 34 -158.59 81.16 92.47
N LYS A 35 -159.79 81.76 92.42
CA LYS A 35 -160.02 83.09 91.88
C LYS A 35 -159.50 84.13 92.88
N ILE A 36 -158.56 84.97 92.48
CA ILE A 36 -157.96 86.01 93.34
C ILE A 36 -159.04 87.04 93.71
N ALA A 37 -159.22 87.33 95.00
CA ALA A 37 -160.08 88.41 95.47
C ALA A 37 -159.42 89.77 95.18
N SER A 38 -160.22 90.81 94.90
CA SER A 38 -159.68 92.13 94.58
C SER A 38 -158.96 92.74 95.80
N GLY A 39 -157.63 92.77 95.77
CA GLY A 39 -156.79 93.41 96.79
C GLY A 39 -155.63 92.58 97.34
N ASP A 40 -155.49 91.30 97.00
CA ASP A 40 -154.41 90.45 97.52
C ASP A 40 -153.10 90.58 96.72
N GLU A 41 -151.98 90.70 97.44
CA GLU A 41 -150.62 90.68 96.90
C GLU A 41 -150.16 89.24 96.59
N THR A 42 -149.60 89.03 95.39
CA THR A 42 -149.09 87.73 94.91
C THR A 42 -147.62 87.53 95.29
N VAL A 43 -147.28 86.44 96.00
CA VAL A 43 -145.90 86.00 96.29
C VAL A 43 -145.60 84.70 95.53
N ASP A 44 -144.55 84.70 94.70
CA ASP A 44 -144.12 83.58 93.86
C ASP A 44 -143.24 82.59 94.66
N TRP A 45 -143.55 81.29 94.60
CA TRP A 45 -143.01 80.26 95.50
C TRP A 45 -141.83 79.46 94.91
N PHE A 46 -141.31 79.85 93.75
CA PHE A 46 -140.18 79.17 93.11
C PHE A 46 -138.79 79.64 93.57
N ASP A 47 -138.65 80.83 94.16
CA ASP A 47 -137.32 81.35 94.55
C ASP A 47 -136.74 80.74 95.84
N ASN A 48 -137.54 80.07 96.68
CA ASN A 48 -137.10 79.57 97.99
C ASN A 48 -136.81 78.05 98.05
N ALA A 49 -136.97 77.32 96.94
CA ALA A 49 -136.68 75.88 96.88
C ALA A 49 -135.24 75.55 96.42
N ASN A 50 -134.50 76.50 95.84
CA ASN A 50 -133.16 76.25 95.30
C ASN A 50 -132.04 76.26 96.34
N THR A 51 -132.21 76.84 97.53
CA THR A 51 -131.10 77.02 98.49
C THR A 51 -130.91 75.85 99.47
N ASN A 52 -131.88 74.93 99.58
CA ASN A 52 -131.79 73.78 100.50
C ASN A 52 -131.53 72.42 99.81
N LEU A 53 -131.40 72.40 98.48
CA LEU A 53 -131.04 71.18 97.71
C LEU A 53 -129.55 71.10 97.33
N ASP A 54 -128.77 72.18 97.53
CA ASP A 54 -127.37 72.29 97.12
C ASP A 54 -126.36 71.67 98.13
N LEU A 55 -126.84 71.18 99.28
CA LEU A 55 -126.01 70.53 100.31
C LEU A 55 -125.82 69.02 100.11
N ILE A 56 -126.30 68.45 98.99
CA ILE A 56 -126.23 67.00 98.72
C ILE A 56 -125.41 66.64 97.46
N ASP A 57 -125.05 67.60 96.59
CA ASP A 57 -124.32 67.33 95.33
C ASP A 57 -122.81 67.68 95.36
N ALA A 58 -122.31 68.39 96.37
CA ALA A 58 -120.91 68.85 96.38
C ALA A 58 -119.88 67.86 96.98
N ALA A 59 -120.30 66.77 97.63
CA ALA A 59 -119.39 65.93 98.44
C ALA A 59 -118.99 64.57 97.84
N PHE A 60 -119.41 64.21 96.62
CA PHE A 60 -119.21 62.85 96.07
C PHE A 60 -118.54 62.76 94.68
N ASN A 61 -117.88 63.82 94.18
CA ASN A 61 -117.35 63.85 92.80
C ASN A 61 -115.81 63.86 92.63
N ASP A 62 -115.01 63.54 93.66
CA ASP A 62 -113.52 63.45 93.56
C ASP A 62 -112.98 62.02 93.61
N VAL A 63 -113.73 61.08 93.04
CA VAL A 63 -113.28 59.71 92.77
C VAL A 63 -113.38 59.48 91.26
N LEU A 64 -112.24 59.15 90.64
CA LEU A 64 -112.06 58.70 89.24
C LEU A 64 -111.95 59.78 88.14
N ALA A 65 -110.84 60.52 88.13
CA ALA A 65 -110.19 60.87 86.87
C ALA A 65 -108.76 60.31 86.89
N TYR A 66 -108.59 59.14 86.27
CA TYR A 66 -107.30 58.59 85.89
C TYR A 66 -106.64 59.62 84.96
N ASP A 67 -105.66 60.36 85.46
CA ASP A 67 -104.83 61.22 84.61
C ASP A 67 -104.03 60.31 83.67
N THR A 68 -104.48 60.21 82.43
CA THR A 68 -103.83 59.41 81.40
C THR A 68 -102.60 60.10 80.81
N THR A 69 -102.17 61.23 81.37
CA THR A 69 -100.98 62.00 80.95
C THR A 69 -100.26 62.64 82.15
N PRO A 70 -99.77 61.87 83.14
CA PRO A 70 -99.06 62.45 84.27
C PRO A 70 -97.74 63.10 83.78
N VAL A 71 -97.71 64.42 83.70
CA VAL A 71 -96.48 65.18 83.43
C VAL A 71 -95.74 65.35 84.75
N LEU A 72 -94.75 64.50 85.03
CA LEU A 72 -93.87 64.64 86.19
C LEU A 72 -92.94 65.84 85.96
N ARG A 73 -93.18 66.96 86.65
CA ARG A 73 -92.46 68.24 86.49
C ARG A 73 -91.15 68.31 87.30
N GLY A 74 -90.37 67.23 87.35
CA GLY A 74 -89.10 67.13 88.08
C GLY A 74 -88.36 65.81 87.83
N ASN A 75 -87.13 65.69 88.35
CA ASN A 75 -86.36 64.44 88.26
C ASN A 75 -87.14 63.30 88.94
N LEU A 76 -87.43 62.25 88.18
CA LEU A 76 -88.04 61.04 88.73
C LEU A 76 -86.95 60.25 89.48
N ASP A 77 -86.99 60.31 90.81
CA ASP A 77 -86.13 59.48 91.68
C ASP A 77 -86.67 58.05 91.72
N VAL A 78 -86.10 57.18 90.87
CA VAL A 78 -86.43 55.74 90.82
C VAL A 78 -85.68 54.91 91.86
N GLY A 79 -84.94 55.52 92.79
CA GLY A 79 -84.07 54.83 93.75
C GLY A 79 -84.74 53.80 94.68
N THR A 80 -86.07 53.69 94.68
CA THR A 80 -86.84 52.71 95.46
C THR A 80 -87.81 51.83 94.66
N PHE A 81 -87.94 52.03 93.34
CA PHE A 81 -88.78 51.20 92.47
C PHE A 81 -87.91 50.55 91.38
N SER A 82 -87.67 49.24 91.50
CA SER A 82 -87.01 48.45 90.46
C SER A 82 -87.98 48.23 89.30
N ILE A 83 -87.57 48.62 88.10
CA ILE A 83 -88.09 48.01 86.87
C ILE A 83 -87.29 46.71 86.74
N GLU A 84 -87.92 45.58 87.04
CA GLU A 84 -87.23 44.28 87.16
C GLU A 84 -86.31 44.02 85.95
N GLY A 85 -85.01 43.82 86.22
CA GLY A 85 -84.02 43.46 85.21
C GLY A 85 -83.22 44.61 84.57
N VAL A 86 -83.43 45.88 84.99
CA VAL A 86 -82.59 47.02 84.58
C VAL A 86 -81.90 47.60 85.82
N ASP A 87 -80.57 47.58 85.86
CA ASP A 87 -79.80 48.15 86.97
C ASP A 87 -79.55 49.67 86.83
N ALA A 88 -79.01 50.29 87.88
CA ALA A 88 -78.72 51.72 87.88
C ALA A 88 -77.65 52.13 86.85
N THR A 89 -76.79 51.20 86.43
CA THR A 89 -75.77 51.42 85.40
C THR A 89 -76.41 51.43 84.01
N GLU A 90 -77.31 50.49 83.75
CA GLU A 90 -78.10 50.42 82.52
C GLU A 90 -79.03 51.64 82.37
N PHE A 91 -79.62 52.11 83.47
CA PHE A 91 -80.35 53.39 83.47
C PHE A 91 -79.41 54.59 83.28
N GLY A 92 -78.20 54.54 83.83
CA GLY A 92 -77.15 55.54 83.60
C GLY A 92 -76.70 55.64 82.14
N TYR A 93 -76.79 54.57 81.34
CA TYR A 93 -76.57 54.63 79.89
C TYR A 93 -77.63 55.45 79.15
N LEU A 94 -78.77 55.75 79.80
CA LEU A 94 -79.81 56.63 79.27
C LEU A 94 -79.66 58.09 79.73
N ASP A 95 -78.75 58.37 80.68
CA ASP A 95 -78.48 59.73 81.11
C ASP A 95 -77.82 60.54 79.98
N GLY A 96 -78.37 61.72 79.68
CA GLY A 96 -77.94 62.56 78.55
C GLY A 96 -78.51 62.16 77.17
N VAL A 97 -79.44 61.20 77.10
CA VAL A 97 -80.18 60.88 75.87
C VAL A 97 -81.20 61.99 75.56
N THR A 98 -80.95 62.79 74.52
CA THR A 98 -81.74 63.98 74.16
C THR A 98 -82.83 63.75 73.10
N SER A 99 -82.89 62.55 72.52
CA SER A 99 -83.90 62.10 71.54
C SER A 99 -84.35 60.68 71.86
N GLY A 100 -85.42 60.17 71.23
CA GLY A 100 -85.85 58.79 71.48
C GLY A 100 -84.71 57.79 71.26
N VAL A 101 -84.51 56.85 72.20
CA VAL A 101 -83.39 55.88 72.17
C VAL A 101 -83.31 55.14 70.83
N GLN A 102 -84.46 54.81 70.22
CA GLN A 102 -84.52 54.22 68.89
C GLN A 102 -83.85 55.11 67.82
N ALA A 103 -84.12 56.41 67.83
CA ALA A 103 -83.50 57.35 66.90
C ALA A 103 -81.99 57.46 67.14
N GLN A 104 -81.53 57.38 68.39
CA GLN A 104 -80.09 57.34 68.67
C GLN A 104 -79.42 56.08 68.14
N LEU A 105 -80.07 54.91 68.26
CA LEU A 105 -79.58 53.63 67.78
C LEU A 105 -79.53 53.58 66.25
N ASP A 106 -80.59 54.05 65.59
CA ASP A 106 -80.66 54.15 64.12
C ASP A 106 -79.58 55.10 63.58
N ASN A 107 -79.27 56.17 64.31
CA ASN A 107 -78.22 57.12 63.96
C ASN A 107 -76.79 56.64 64.24
N LYS A 108 -76.56 55.45 64.81
CA LYS A 108 -75.20 54.94 65.02
C LYS A 108 -74.54 54.46 63.73
N GLN A 109 -75.29 53.85 62.82
CA GLN A 109 -74.74 53.34 61.56
C GLN A 109 -74.16 54.46 60.67
N PRO A 110 -74.82 55.63 60.47
CA PRO A 110 -74.29 56.75 59.67
C PRO A 110 -73.02 57.41 60.20
N LEU A 111 -72.63 57.18 61.46
CA LEU A 111 -71.41 57.78 62.03
C LEU A 111 -70.14 57.12 61.51
N ASP A 112 -70.23 55.86 61.06
CA ASP A 112 -69.15 55.16 60.38
C ASP A 112 -69.45 55.15 58.88
N ALA A 113 -68.64 55.92 58.13
CA ALA A 113 -68.80 56.05 56.68
C ALA A 113 -68.66 54.69 55.97
N GLN A 114 -67.77 53.81 56.44
CA GLN A 114 -67.53 52.50 55.83
C GLN A 114 -68.71 51.54 56.10
N LEU A 115 -69.28 51.58 57.30
CA LEU A 115 -70.49 50.81 57.61
C LEU A 115 -71.70 51.32 56.83
N THR A 116 -71.77 52.62 56.60
CA THR A 116 -72.78 53.25 55.74
C THR A 116 -72.65 52.81 54.29
N ASP A 117 -71.42 52.78 53.77
CA ASP A 117 -71.12 52.27 52.43
C ASP A 117 -71.61 50.83 52.29
N ILE A 118 -71.17 49.92 53.18
CA ILE A 118 -71.52 48.50 53.15
C ILE A 118 -73.04 48.29 53.23
N ALA A 119 -73.73 49.01 54.10
CA ALA A 119 -75.19 48.91 54.24
C ALA A 119 -75.96 49.47 53.03
N GLY A 120 -75.37 50.38 52.27
CA GLY A 120 -75.93 50.92 51.03
C GLY A 120 -75.68 50.05 49.80
N LEU A 121 -74.83 49.02 49.90
CA LEU A 121 -74.56 48.10 48.79
C LEU A 121 -75.80 47.24 48.50
N THR A 122 -76.09 47.05 47.22
CA THR A 122 -77.12 46.10 46.78
C THR A 122 -76.50 44.71 46.62
N PRO A 123 -76.87 43.71 47.44
CA PRO A 123 -76.37 42.34 47.27
C PRO A 123 -76.76 41.82 45.88
N THR A 124 -75.76 41.57 45.06
CA THR A 124 -75.92 41.06 43.70
C THR A 124 -75.08 39.80 43.56
N ASP A 125 -75.62 38.78 42.91
CA ASP A 125 -74.89 37.53 42.68
C ASP A 125 -73.61 37.77 41.85
N GLY A 126 -72.53 37.07 42.20
CA GLY A 126 -71.23 37.18 41.53
C GLY A 126 -70.43 38.48 41.77
N CYS A 127 -70.91 39.38 42.64
CA CYS A 127 -70.19 40.59 43.04
C CYS A 127 -69.42 40.42 44.35
N PHE A 128 -68.28 41.12 44.47
CA PHE A 128 -67.42 41.14 45.65
C PHE A 128 -67.42 42.54 46.27
N ILE A 129 -67.36 42.62 47.60
CA ILE A 129 -67.14 43.90 48.30
C ILE A 129 -65.64 44.14 48.36
N VAL A 130 -65.20 45.27 47.81
CA VAL A 130 -63.79 45.67 47.79
C VAL A 130 -63.64 47.11 48.27
N GLY A 131 -62.46 47.46 48.76
CA GLY A 131 -62.10 48.86 49.00
C GLY A 131 -61.49 49.46 47.73
N ASP A 132 -62.04 50.56 47.23
CA ASP A 132 -61.51 51.27 46.05
C ASP A 132 -60.41 52.30 46.40
N GLY A 133 -59.98 52.31 47.66
CA GLY A 133 -59.06 53.29 48.23
C GLY A 133 -59.75 54.50 48.88
N VAL A 134 -61.07 54.65 48.70
CA VAL A 134 -61.89 55.73 49.30
C VAL A 134 -63.10 55.17 50.05
N ASN A 135 -63.88 54.28 49.44
CA ASN A 135 -65.12 53.69 49.96
C ASN A 135 -65.11 52.16 49.82
N PHE A 136 -66.10 51.50 50.43
CA PHE A 136 -66.44 50.10 50.09
C PHE A 136 -67.45 50.07 48.94
N ILE A 137 -67.10 49.40 47.85
CA ILE A 137 -67.95 49.26 46.66
C ILE A 137 -68.13 47.79 46.29
N THR A 138 -69.20 47.49 45.55
CA THR A 138 -69.36 46.18 44.91
C THR A 138 -68.70 46.18 43.53
N GLU A 139 -67.85 45.20 43.29
CA GLU A 139 -67.20 44.98 42.01
C GLU A 139 -67.57 43.62 41.40
N THR A 140 -67.67 43.57 40.07
CA THR A 140 -67.81 42.30 39.36
C THR A 140 -66.52 41.49 39.46
N GLY A 141 -66.61 40.17 39.24
CA GLY A 141 -65.45 39.30 39.14
C GLY A 141 -64.35 39.78 38.17
N ALA A 142 -64.68 40.56 37.13
CA ALA A 142 -63.69 41.13 36.22
C ALA A 142 -62.96 42.34 36.81
N THR A 143 -63.69 43.24 37.46
CA THR A 143 -63.12 44.45 38.07
C THR A 143 -62.27 44.09 39.29
N VAL A 144 -62.70 43.14 40.12
CA VAL A 144 -61.94 42.72 41.31
C VAL A 144 -60.57 42.13 40.96
N ARG A 145 -60.42 41.47 39.81
CA ARG A 145 -59.10 41.00 39.36
C ARG A 145 -58.15 42.18 39.12
N THR A 146 -58.64 43.23 38.46
CA THR A 146 -57.87 44.48 38.27
C THR A 146 -57.51 45.09 39.63
N SER A 147 -58.45 45.14 40.58
CA SER A 147 -58.24 45.69 41.92
C SER A 147 -57.25 44.88 42.77
N LEU A 148 -57.22 43.55 42.58
CA LEU A 148 -56.21 42.67 43.18
C LEU A 148 -54.86 42.71 42.45
N GLY A 149 -54.74 43.47 41.36
CA GLY A 149 -53.54 43.57 40.55
C GLY A 149 -53.30 42.36 39.62
N LEU A 150 -54.32 41.51 39.42
CA LEU A 150 -54.23 40.30 38.61
C LEU A 150 -54.61 40.59 37.16
N ALA A 151 -53.68 40.38 36.25
CA ALA A 151 -53.91 40.46 34.81
C ALA A 151 -53.96 39.04 34.19
N ILE A 152 -54.96 38.79 33.34
CA ILE A 152 -55.03 37.57 32.54
C ILE A 152 -53.89 37.59 31.52
N GLY A 153 -53.14 36.49 31.42
CA GLY A 153 -51.92 36.38 30.62
C GLY A 153 -50.65 36.78 31.36
N THR A 154 -50.77 37.32 32.59
CA THR A 154 -49.62 37.65 33.45
C THR A 154 -49.65 36.83 34.74
N ASP A 155 -50.68 37.03 35.57
CA ASP A 155 -50.84 36.39 36.89
C ASP A 155 -51.79 35.21 36.83
N VAL A 156 -52.77 35.29 35.94
CA VAL A 156 -53.77 34.23 35.70
C VAL A 156 -53.63 33.76 34.26
N GLN A 157 -53.46 32.46 34.08
CA GLN A 157 -53.39 31.88 32.75
C GLN A 157 -54.73 32.06 32.00
N ALA A 158 -54.69 32.60 30.79
CA ALA A 158 -55.86 32.63 29.92
C ALA A 158 -56.26 31.21 29.54
N TYR A 159 -57.57 30.92 29.45
CA TYR A 159 -58.03 29.64 28.92
C TYR A 159 -57.42 29.41 27.53
N ASP A 160 -56.67 28.32 27.40
CA ASP A 160 -56.02 27.89 26.18
C ASP A 160 -56.21 26.37 26.07
N ALA A 161 -56.79 25.92 24.96
CA ALA A 161 -57.13 24.52 24.77
C ALA A 161 -55.88 23.63 24.70
N GLY A 162 -54.79 24.14 24.12
CA GLY A 162 -53.52 23.41 24.04
C GLY A 162 -52.88 23.24 25.41
N LEU A 163 -52.92 24.28 26.25
CA LEU A 163 -52.42 24.19 27.62
C LEU A 163 -53.25 23.23 28.49
N LEU A 164 -54.58 23.20 28.32
CA LEU A 164 -55.43 22.18 28.95
C LEU A 164 -54.99 20.78 28.54
N SER A 165 -54.80 20.54 27.24
CA SER A 165 -54.34 19.24 26.75
C SER A 165 -52.94 18.87 27.26
N LEU A 166 -52.04 19.83 27.45
CA LEU A 166 -50.73 19.59 28.07
C LEU A 166 -50.85 19.23 29.56
N ALA A 167 -51.77 19.86 30.28
CA ALA A 167 -52.04 19.58 31.69
C ALA A 167 -52.69 18.20 31.90
N ASP A 168 -53.46 17.73 30.92
CA ASP A 168 -54.13 16.42 30.94
C ASP A 168 -53.20 15.24 30.58
N LEU A 169 -51.93 15.50 30.23
CA LEU A 169 -50.98 14.46 29.87
C LEU A 169 -50.68 13.53 31.05
N THR A 170 -50.91 12.22 30.84
CA THR A 170 -50.55 11.19 31.81
C THR A 170 -49.20 10.59 31.47
N TYR A 171 -48.23 10.67 32.38
CA TYR A 171 -46.95 9.97 32.24
C TYR A 171 -47.16 8.46 32.37
N VAL A 172 -46.88 7.73 31.28
CA VAL A 172 -46.96 6.26 31.25
C VAL A 172 -45.55 5.65 31.26
N SER A 173 -44.64 6.19 30.46
CA SER A 173 -43.24 5.78 30.36
C SER A 173 -42.39 6.92 29.80
N ASP A 174 -41.07 6.73 29.77
CA ASP A 174 -40.15 7.64 29.07
C ASP A 174 -40.59 7.86 27.61
N GLY A 175 -40.61 9.13 27.20
CA GLY A 175 -41.19 9.54 25.92
C GLY A 175 -41.09 11.04 25.68
N PHE A 176 -41.74 11.50 24.62
CA PHE A 176 -41.76 12.90 24.21
C PHE A 176 -43.19 13.39 23.99
N ILE A 177 -43.45 14.64 24.35
CA ILE A 177 -44.73 15.30 24.05
C ILE A 177 -44.75 15.67 22.57
N LYS A 178 -45.82 15.30 21.87
CA LYS A 178 -46.07 15.69 20.49
C LYS A 178 -47.46 16.28 20.34
N ALA A 179 -47.55 17.37 19.57
CA ALA A 179 -48.83 17.83 19.04
C ALA A 179 -49.31 16.84 17.97
N THR A 180 -50.41 16.14 18.23
CA THR A 180 -51.02 15.17 17.29
C THR A 180 -52.11 15.80 16.44
N ALA A 181 -52.68 16.92 16.91
CA ALA A 181 -53.58 17.80 16.18
C ALA A 181 -53.49 19.22 16.79
N THR A 182 -54.23 20.19 16.23
CA THR A 182 -54.40 21.51 16.85
C THR A 182 -54.93 21.34 18.27
N ASP A 183 -54.24 21.93 19.24
CA ASP A 183 -54.58 21.90 20.68
C ASP A 183 -54.69 20.49 21.29
N VAL A 184 -54.09 19.47 20.66
CA VAL A 184 -54.06 18.09 21.17
C VAL A 184 -52.63 17.62 21.27
N TYR A 185 -52.20 17.33 22.49
CA TYR A 185 -50.89 16.83 22.84
C TYR A 185 -51.00 15.42 23.40
N ALA A 186 -50.04 14.56 23.06
CA ALA A 186 -49.93 13.23 23.61
C ALA A 186 -48.46 12.93 23.96
N ILE A 187 -48.24 12.13 25.01
CA ILE A 187 -46.93 11.52 25.26
C ILE A 187 -46.79 10.36 24.29
N ARG A 188 -45.77 10.41 23.43
CA ARG A 188 -45.39 9.33 22.52
C ARG A 188 -44.25 8.56 23.13
N THR A 189 -44.35 7.24 23.12
CA THR A 189 -43.24 6.36 23.52
C THR A 189 -42.03 6.58 22.60
N ILE A 190 -40.84 6.20 23.05
CA ILE A 190 -39.61 6.32 22.24
C ILE A 190 -39.75 5.67 20.85
N ALA A 191 -40.43 4.52 20.75
CA ALA A 191 -40.67 3.82 19.49
C ALA A 191 -41.58 4.61 18.53
N GLU A 192 -42.64 5.21 19.08
CA GLU A 192 -43.53 6.08 18.33
C GLU A 192 -42.85 7.38 17.90
N THR A 193 -42.04 7.99 18.76
CA THR A 193 -41.24 9.19 18.42
C THR A 193 -40.31 8.92 17.25
N LYS A 194 -39.66 7.74 17.19
CA LYS A 194 -38.85 7.36 16.02
C LYS A 194 -39.67 7.30 14.74
N THR A 195 -40.91 6.82 14.83
CA THR A 195 -41.83 6.76 13.69
C THR A 195 -42.27 8.17 13.28
N ASP A 196 -42.61 9.03 14.25
CA ASP A 196 -43.00 10.42 14.03
C ASP A 196 -41.92 11.25 13.33
N LEU A 197 -40.65 10.99 13.63
CA LEU A 197 -39.49 11.66 13.04
C LEU A 197 -38.99 10.98 11.75
N SER A 198 -39.66 9.91 11.28
CA SER A 198 -39.21 9.10 10.13
C SER A 198 -37.80 8.49 10.32
N LEU A 199 -37.44 8.20 11.57
CA LEU A 199 -36.20 7.55 12.01
C LEU A 199 -36.40 6.05 12.30
N ASN A 200 -37.48 5.46 11.79
CA ASN A 200 -37.81 4.04 11.97
C ASN A 200 -36.74 3.08 11.42
N LEU A 201 -35.86 3.57 10.54
CA LEU A 201 -34.72 2.83 9.99
C LEU A 201 -33.39 3.15 10.69
N VAL A 202 -33.38 4.06 11.68
CA VAL A 202 -32.19 4.44 12.43
C VAL A 202 -32.16 3.66 13.75
N GLU A 203 -31.29 2.66 13.81
CA GLU A 203 -30.94 1.97 15.04
C GLU A 203 -29.88 2.77 15.82
N ASN A 204 -30.05 2.89 17.13
CA ASN A 204 -29.01 3.47 18.00
C ASN A 204 -28.01 2.38 18.41
N THR A 205 -27.59 1.57 17.43
CA THR A 205 -26.57 0.55 17.62
C THR A 205 -25.23 1.23 17.37
N ALA A 206 -24.33 1.24 18.35
CA ALA A 206 -22.99 1.75 18.13
C ALA A 206 -22.40 1.03 16.90
N LEU A 207 -21.79 1.77 15.97
CA LEU A 207 -21.22 1.19 14.75
C LEU A 207 -20.22 0.07 15.06
N SER A 208 -19.60 0.10 16.25
CA SER A 208 -18.72 -0.93 16.81
C SER A 208 -19.40 -2.28 17.12
N THR A 209 -20.73 -2.30 17.21
CA THR A 209 -21.55 -3.48 17.55
C THR A 209 -22.62 -3.79 16.49
N TRP A 210 -22.67 -2.99 15.43
CA TRP A 210 -23.67 -3.15 14.37
C TRP A 210 -23.28 -4.32 13.45
N ALA A 211 -24.11 -5.36 13.40
CA ALA A 211 -23.89 -6.54 12.58
C ALA A 211 -24.08 -6.31 11.06
N GLY A 212 -24.46 -5.09 10.66
CA GLY A 212 -24.78 -4.72 9.29
C GLY A 212 -26.25 -4.94 8.92
N THR A 213 -26.62 -4.58 7.69
CA THR A 213 -27.96 -4.82 7.11
C THR A 213 -27.85 -5.16 5.64
N ALA A 214 -28.76 -6.01 5.14
CA ALA A 214 -28.89 -6.30 3.72
C ALA A 214 -29.36 -5.09 2.90
N ASN A 215 -29.86 -4.04 3.57
CA ASN A 215 -30.41 -2.85 2.93
C ASN A 215 -29.35 -1.77 2.61
N VAL A 216 -28.06 -1.98 2.94
CA VAL A 216 -26.99 -1.07 2.47
C VAL A 216 -26.70 -1.37 1.00
N THR A 217 -27.50 -0.77 0.11
CA THR A 217 -27.32 -0.90 -1.34
C THR A 217 -26.34 0.12 -1.92
N THR A 218 -26.08 1.20 -1.17
CA THR A 218 -25.23 2.31 -1.56
C THR A 218 -24.54 2.87 -0.32
N LEU A 219 -23.21 2.93 -0.36
CA LEU A 219 -22.39 3.57 0.66
C LEU A 219 -21.41 4.50 -0.04
N GLY A 220 -21.24 5.71 0.48
CA GLY A 220 -20.22 6.65 -0.02
C GLY A 220 -18.80 6.20 0.34
N THR A 221 -17.83 7.07 0.13
CA THR A 221 -16.43 6.80 0.50
C THR A 221 -16.26 6.75 2.01
N ILE A 222 -15.70 5.66 2.55
CA ILE A 222 -15.20 5.60 3.92
C ILE A 222 -13.76 6.13 3.92
N GLY A 223 -13.58 7.41 4.25
CA GLY A 223 -12.27 8.08 4.18
C GLY A 223 -11.30 7.70 5.30
N THR A 224 -11.81 7.46 6.51
CA THR A 224 -11.01 7.15 7.71
C THR A 224 -11.80 6.22 8.63
N GLY A 225 -11.68 4.90 8.42
CA GLY A 225 -12.28 3.89 9.29
C GLY A 225 -11.35 2.70 9.46
N THR A 226 -11.17 2.23 10.70
CA THR A 226 -10.47 0.98 10.98
C THR A 226 -11.48 -0.16 10.91
N TRP A 227 -11.30 -1.07 9.95
CA TRP A 227 -12.11 -2.28 9.86
C TRP A 227 -11.69 -3.27 10.96
N ASN A 228 -12.55 -3.49 11.95
CA ASN A 228 -12.27 -4.37 13.10
C ASN A 228 -12.93 -5.76 12.98
N ALA A 229 -13.66 -6.04 11.90
CA ALA A 229 -14.34 -7.31 11.68
C ALA A 229 -13.50 -8.25 10.78
N THR A 230 -14.02 -9.45 10.50
CA THR A 230 -13.39 -10.42 9.59
C THR A 230 -13.18 -9.81 8.20
N VAL A 231 -12.12 -10.22 7.51
CA VAL A 231 -11.77 -9.73 6.16
C VAL A 231 -12.98 -9.78 5.23
N ILE A 232 -13.33 -8.63 4.63
CA ILE A 232 -14.40 -8.55 3.63
C ILE A 232 -13.95 -9.38 2.43
N SER A 233 -14.79 -10.35 2.03
CA SER A 233 -14.47 -11.15 0.86
C SER A 233 -14.34 -10.23 -0.35
N ALA A 234 -13.26 -10.44 -1.05
CA ALA A 234 -12.93 -10.03 -2.40
C ALA A 234 -14.13 -9.70 -3.35
N ALA A 235 -15.19 -10.52 -3.38
CA ALA A 235 -16.41 -10.27 -4.18
C ALA A 235 -17.29 -9.08 -3.72
N LYS A 236 -17.00 -8.50 -2.56
CA LYS A 236 -17.83 -7.50 -1.86
C LYS A 236 -17.06 -6.20 -1.56
N GLY A 237 -15.79 -6.10 -1.95
CA GLY A 237 -14.86 -5.05 -1.54
C GLY A 237 -14.53 -3.95 -2.56
N GLY A 238 -15.26 -3.84 -3.69
CA GLY A 238 -15.14 -2.74 -4.66
C GLY A 238 -13.73 -2.48 -5.20
N THR A 239 -13.42 -3.01 -6.40
CA THR A 239 -12.24 -2.70 -7.24
C THR A 239 -10.96 -2.29 -6.50
N GLY A 240 -10.11 -3.25 -6.13
CA GLY A 240 -8.74 -2.86 -5.83
C GLY A 240 -7.76 -3.93 -5.37
N VAL A 241 -8.12 -4.78 -4.40
CA VAL A 241 -7.21 -5.83 -3.93
C VAL A 241 -8.03 -7.03 -3.43
N ALA A 242 -7.85 -8.15 -4.12
CA ALA A 242 -8.51 -9.46 -4.02
C ALA A 242 -9.85 -9.57 -4.77
N ASN A 243 -9.89 -10.32 -5.89
CA ASN A 243 -10.75 -11.51 -6.05
C ASN A 243 -10.46 -12.35 -7.31
N ASP A 244 -9.46 -13.21 -7.22
CA ASP A 244 -9.58 -14.66 -7.41
C ASP A 244 -8.18 -15.22 -7.12
N ALA A 245 -8.09 -16.47 -6.65
CA ALA A 245 -6.82 -17.10 -6.27
C ALA A 245 -5.76 -17.16 -7.41
N ALA A 246 -6.10 -16.70 -8.62
CA ALA A 246 -5.25 -16.66 -9.79
C ALA A 246 -4.65 -15.27 -10.12
N ASN A 247 -5.11 -14.16 -9.52
CA ASN A 247 -4.61 -12.81 -9.81
C ASN A 247 -4.19 -12.05 -8.54
N THR A 248 -3.34 -12.67 -7.74
CA THR A 248 -2.69 -12.03 -6.59
C THR A 248 -1.29 -11.58 -6.95
N ILE A 249 -1.06 -10.27 -7.03
CA ILE A 249 0.28 -9.73 -6.77
C ILE A 249 0.46 -9.79 -5.25
N ALA A 250 1.08 -10.87 -4.76
CA ALA A 250 1.31 -11.08 -3.34
C ALA A 250 2.62 -10.38 -2.90
N PHE A 251 2.55 -9.53 -1.88
CA PHE A 251 3.72 -8.93 -1.24
C PHE A 251 3.97 -9.63 0.09
N THR A 252 5.06 -10.40 0.19
CA THR A 252 5.51 -11.00 1.45
C THR A 252 6.61 -10.14 2.06
N GLY A 253 6.33 -9.48 3.18
CA GLY A 253 7.27 -8.58 3.86
C GLY A 253 7.02 -7.08 3.59
N ALA A 254 7.82 -6.21 4.21
CA ALA A 254 7.65 -4.75 4.12
C ALA A 254 8.38 -4.15 2.90
N TYR A 255 7.97 -4.55 1.70
CA TYR A 255 8.58 -4.08 0.45
C TYR A 255 7.56 -3.29 -0.38
N SER A 256 7.96 -2.12 -0.89
CA SER A 256 7.16 -1.35 -1.83
C SER A 256 7.45 -1.77 -3.27
N LEU A 257 6.41 -1.88 -4.10
CA LEU A 257 6.53 -2.09 -5.54
C LEU A 257 6.08 -0.82 -6.26
N GLY A 258 7.02 -0.16 -6.94
CA GLY A 258 6.73 1.00 -7.78
C GLY A 258 6.59 0.60 -9.25
N LEU A 259 5.37 0.59 -9.78
CA LEU A 259 5.13 0.55 -11.23
C LEU A 259 4.71 1.95 -11.68
N ILE A 260 5.60 2.64 -12.41
CA ILE A 260 5.31 3.96 -12.99
C ILE A 260 5.12 3.78 -14.50
N LEU A 261 3.88 3.95 -14.98
CA LEU A 261 3.57 4.03 -16.40
C LEU A 261 3.46 5.51 -16.77
N SER A 262 4.44 6.04 -17.52
CA SER A 262 4.50 7.45 -17.91
C SER A 262 3.62 7.81 -19.12
N ALA A 263 2.93 6.82 -19.71
CA ALA A 263 1.97 6.95 -20.80
C ALA A 263 1.04 5.72 -20.85
N ASN A 264 -0.01 5.74 -21.69
CA ASN A 264 -0.84 4.56 -21.94
C ASN A 264 0.02 3.39 -22.45
N THR A 265 0.15 2.36 -21.63
CA THR A 265 0.97 1.17 -21.90
C THR A 265 0.38 -0.02 -21.14
N ALA A 266 0.60 -1.24 -21.65
CA ALA A 266 0.26 -2.48 -20.98
C ALA A 266 1.55 -3.18 -20.49
N LEU A 267 1.52 -3.72 -19.26
CA LEU A 267 2.55 -4.63 -18.74
C LEU A 267 2.00 -6.06 -18.75
N THR A 268 2.45 -6.87 -19.70
CA THR A 268 2.06 -8.28 -19.80
C THR A 268 3.05 -9.13 -19.01
N LEU A 269 2.59 -9.74 -17.92
CA LEU A 269 3.36 -10.74 -17.15
C LEU A 269 3.35 -12.08 -17.91
N PRO A 270 4.43 -12.87 -17.87
CA PRO A 270 4.43 -14.19 -18.50
C PRO A 270 3.44 -15.11 -17.78
N THR A 271 2.82 -16.02 -18.52
CA THR A 271 1.85 -16.99 -17.97
C THR A 271 2.48 -17.99 -16.99
N SER A 272 3.82 -18.09 -16.97
CA SER A 272 4.62 -18.81 -15.97
C SER A 272 6.08 -18.29 -15.98
N GLY A 273 6.85 -18.51 -14.91
CA GLY A 273 8.26 -18.11 -14.80
C GLY A 273 8.52 -16.79 -14.06
N THR A 274 9.79 -16.44 -13.87
CA THR A 274 10.23 -15.20 -13.20
C THR A 274 10.29 -14.04 -14.18
N VAL A 275 9.71 -12.88 -13.83
CA VAL A 275 9.89 -11.63 -14.59
C VAL A 275 11.33 -11.14 -14.39
N ALA A 276 12.19 -11.37 -15.37
CA ALA A 276 13.55 -10.84 -15.34
C ALA A 276 13.52 -9.33 -15.63
N THR A 277 14.04 -8.53 -14.71
CA THR A 277 14.31 -7.12 -15.01
C THR A 277 15.42 -7.08 -16.07
N THR A 278 15.33 -6.13 -17.01
CA THR A 278 16.32 -5.91 -18.09
C THR A 278 17.72 -5.52 -17.58
N SER A 279 18.00 -5.71 -16.28
CA SER A 279 19.24 -5.31 -15.61
C SER A 279 19.97 -6.43 -14.87
N ASN A 280 19.50 -7.69 -14.76
CA ASN A 280 20.36 -8.74 -14.14
C ASN A 280 20.08 -10.22 -14.51
N LYS A 281 21.02 -10.77 -15.31
CA LYS A 281 21.77 -12.06 -15.27
C LYS A 281 21.08 -13.40 -14.93
N LEU A 282 20.96 -14.23 -15.98
CA LEU A 282 21.09 -15.69 -16.17
C LEU A 282 20.67 -16.74 -15.09
N SER A 283 20.69 -16.44 -13.80
CA SER A 283 20.47 -17.42 -12.72
C SER A 283 19.00 -17.83 -12.52
N ALA A 284 18.04 -17.17 -13.18
CA ALA A 284 16.61 -17.49 -13.09
C ALA A 284 16.17 -18.67 -13.98
N PHE A 285 17.04 -19.19 -14.85
CA PHE A 285 16.75 -20.29 -15.77
C PHE A 285 17.14 -21.66 -15.19
N ALA A 286 16.67 -22.00 -14.00
CA ALA A 286 17.04 -23.23 -13.28
C ALA A 286 16.57 -24.56 -13.93
N ALA A 287 16.23 -24.57 -15.23
CA ALA A 287 15.92 -25.76 -16.01
C ALA A 287 16.42 -25.67 -17.46
N THR A 288 17.49 -24.93 -17.74
CA THR A 288 18.04 -24.88 -19.10
C THR A 288 18.97 -26.06 -19.38
N THR A 289 18.73 -26.71 -20.52
CA THR A 289 19.59 -27.76 -21.06
C THR A 289 20.78 -27.15 -21.81
N SER A 290 21.86 -27.90 -22.01
CA SER A 290 23.04 -27.43 -22.78
C SER A 290 22.68 -26.91 -24.18
N ALA A 291 21.57 -27.37 -24.76
CA ALA A 291 21.04 -26.89 -26.04
C ALA A 291 20.45 -25.46 -25.95
N GLU A 292 19.90 -25.07 -24.82
CA GLU A 292 19.32 -23.73 -24.58
C GLU A 292 20.37 -22.73 -24.08
N LEU A 293 21.47 -23.21 -23.47
CA LEU A 293 22.63 -22.38 -23.14
C LEU A 293 23.47 -22.00 -24.38
N ALA A 294 23.34 -22.73 -25.49
CA ALA A 294 24.14 -22.53 -26.71
C ALA A 294 23.92 -21.17 -27.40
N GLU A 295 22.79 -20.50 -27.15
CA GLU A 295 22.50 -19.16 -27.73
C GLU A 295 22.88 -17.99 -26.82
N VAL A 296 23.27 -18.23 -25.55
CA VAL A 296 23.50 -17.17 -24.54
C VAL A 296 24.92 -17.18 -23.97
N ILE A 297 25.62 -18.32 -24.01
CA ILE A 297 26.90 -18.52 -23.33
C ILE A 297 27.90 -19.23 -24.24
N SER A 298 28.86 -18.47 -24.73
CA SER A 298 30.22 -18.97 -24.89
C SER A 298 31.14 -17.86 -24.32
N ASP A 299 32.24 -18.23 -23.64
CA ASP A 299 33.28 -17.57 -22.78
C ASP A 299 33.07 -16.34 -21.89
N GLU A 300 33.72 -16.44 -20.73
CA GLU A 300 33.75 -15.63 -19.53
C GLU A 300 35.20 -15.24 -19.08
N ILE A 301 36.11 -14.77 -19.95
CA ILE A 301 37.38 -14.12 -19.50
C ILE A 301 37.22 -12.64 -19.08
N GLY A 302 36.02 -12.22 -18.70
CA GLY A 302 35.78 -10.88 -18.15
C GLY A 302 35.68 -9.73 -19.17
N GLU A 303 35.73 -9.99 -20.47
CA GLU A 303 35.52 -8.98 -21.53
C GLU A 303 34.14 -9.05 -22.23
N GLY A 304 33.26 -9.97 -21.82
CA GLY A 304 31.90 -10.05 -22.39
C GLY A 304 31.84 -10.55 -23.85
N LYS A 305 32.70 -11.49 -24.22
CA LYS A 305 32.63 -12.30 -25.45
C LYS A 305 32.81 -13.76 -25.02
N LEU A 306 31.96 -14.69 -25.40
CA LEU A 306 31.84 -15.24 -26.75
C LEU A 306 32.76 -16.45 -27.13
N ARG A 307 33.53 -17.17 -26.26
CA ARG A 307 34.44 -18.31 -26.65
C ARG A 307 33.86 -19.70 -26.40
N PHE A 308 34.04 -20.50 -27.43
CA PHE A 308 34.12 -21.95 -27.34
C PHE A 308 35.55 -22.30 -26.93
N ASP A 309 35.64 -22.93 -25.76
CA ASP A 309 36.87 -23.34 -25.09
C ASP A 309 37.88 -23.96 -26.07
N THR A 310 39.09 -23.40 -26.13
CA THR A 310 40.28 -24.18 -26.46
C THR A 310 41.23 -24.01 -25.29
N SER A 311 40.88 -24.65 -24.17
CA SER A 311 41.63 -24.65 -22.92
C SER A 311 43.11 -24.81 -23.20
N VAL A 312 43.94 -23.89 -22.72
CA VAL A 312 45.40 -23.91 -22.93
C VAL A 312 46.05 -24.50 -21.69
N THR A 313 46.48 -25.76 -21.77
CA THR A 313 47.16 -26.46 -20.67
C THR A 313 48.65 -26.62 -20.97
N THR A 314 49.52 -26.58 -19.97
CA THR A 314 50.97 -26.78 -20.16
C THR A 314 51.44 -28.10 -19.55
N LYS A 315 52.30 -28.87 -20.24
CA LYS A 315 52.96 -30.07 -19.73
C LYS A 315 54.48 -29.98 -19.92
N THR A 316 55.22 -30.31 -18.87
CA THR A 316 56.70 -30.20 -18.84
C THR A 316 57.39 -31.52 -18.51
N THR A 317 56.62 -32.56 -18.19
CA THR A 317 57.08 -33.89 -17.76
C THR A 317 56.02 -34.94 -18.12
N THR A 318 56.32 -36.23 -17.90
CA THR A 318 55.39 -37.36 -18.12
C THR A 318 54.03 -37.10 -17.48
N ALA A 319 52.96 -37.26 -18.26
CA ALA A 319 51.59 -37.00 -17.81
C ALA A 319 50.58 -37.89 -18.53
N THR A 320 49.44 -38.11 -17.88
CA THR A 320 48.24 -38.67 -18.51
C THR A 320 47.20 -37.57 -18.63
N LEU A 321 46.70 -37.33 -19.84
CA LEU A 321 45.66 -36.34 -20.09
C LEU A 321 44.27 -36.91 -19.80
N THR A 322 43.37 -36.02 -19.40
CA THR A 322 41.95 -36.30 -19.22
C THR A 322 41.14 -35.62 -20.32
N VAL A 323 39.92 -36.11 -20.56
CA VAL A 323 38.99 -35.54 -21.55
C VAL A 323 38.68 -34.05 -21.31
N ALA A 324 38.77 -33.60 -20.05
CA ALA A 324 38.54 -32.21 -19.66
C ALA A 324 39.69 -31.27 -20.06
N GLU A 325 40.87 -31.82 -20.37
CA GLU A 325 42.04 -31.06 -20.81
C GLU A 325 42.09 -30.91 -22.35
N ALA A 326 41.04 -31.34 -23.06
CA ALA A 326 40.96 -31.15 -24.51
C ALA A 326 41.00 -29.66 -24.87
N GLY A 327 41.73 -29.33 -25.94
CA GLY A 327 42.11 -27.96 -26.27
C GLY A 327 43.58 -27.87 -26.68
N THR A 328 44.21 -26.74 -26.42
CA THR A 328 45.63 -26.51 -26.76
C THR A 328 46.53 -27.00 -25.63
N ILE A 329 47.49 -27.88 -25.92
CA ILE A 329 48.48 -28.36 -24.96
C ILE A 329 49.85 -27.79 -25.34
N LEU A 330 50.33 -26.84 -24.57
CA LEU A 330 51.71 -26.38 -24.66
C LEU A 330 52.62 -27.41 -23.98
N VAL A 331 53.62 -27.90 -24.70
CA VAL A 331 54.52 -28.92 -24.17
C VAL A 331 55.96 -28.44 -24.21
N SER A 332 56.72 -28.75 -23.16
CA SER A 332 58.17 -28.54 -23.17
C SER A 332 58.91 -29.70 -22.53
N ALA A 333 60.15 -29.97 -22.93
CA ALA A 333 60.94 -31.13 -22.48
C ALA A 333 62.37 -30.79 -22.10
N SER A 334 62.73 -30.90 -20.83
CA SER A 334 64.15 -30.86 -20.42
C SER A 334 64.90 -32.15 -20.75
N GLU A 335 64.18 -33.27 -20.81
CA GLU A 335 64.61 -34.62 -21.23
C GLU A 335 63.42 -35.30 -21.95
N PRO A 336 63.62 -36.34 -22.77
CA PRO A 336 62.53 -37.02 -23.47
C PRO A 336 61.47 -37.61 -22.51
N TYR A 337 60.19 -37.48 -22.84
CA TYR A 337 59.08 -38.08 -22.06
C TYR A 337 57.86 -38.43 -22.90
N THR A 338 56.90 -39.10 -22.27
CA THR A 338 55.64 -39.54 -22.90
C THR A 338 54.43 -38.86 -22.26
N ILE A 339 53.48 -38.45 -23.09
CA ILE A 339 52.13 -38.05 -22.69
C ILE A 339 51.16 -39.15 -23.11
N THR A 340 50.48 -39.76 -22.15
CA THR A 340 49.41 -40.72 -22.42
C THR A 340 48.09 -39.97 -22.60
N LEU A 341 47.38 -40.23 -23.69
CA LEU A 341 46.07 -39.66 -23.98
C LEU A 341 44.96 -40.40 -23.22
N PRO A 342 43.79 -39.78 -22.99
CA PRO A 342 42.61 -40.53 -22.57
C PRO A 342 42.18 -41.51 -23.66
N THR A 343 41.17 -42.35 -23.39
CA THR A 343 40.66 -43.25 -24.43
C THR A 343 40.03 -42.47 -25.59
N ALA A 344 40.41 -42.81 -26.82
CA ALA A 344 39.71 -42.41 -28.03
C ALA A 344 38.30 -43.02 -28.08
N VAL A 345 38.13 -44.23 -27.53
CA VAL A 345 36.90 -45.00 -27.60
C VAL A 345 35.74 -44.25 -26.95
N GLY A 346 34.68 -44.00 -27.73
CA GLY A 346 33.48 -43.28 -27.27
C GLY A 346 33.62 -41.76 -27.18
N ASN A 347 34.79 -41.20 -27.52
CA ASN A 347 35.07 -39.75 -27.47
C ASN A 347 35.25 -39.15 -28.89
N THR A 348 34.39 -39.50 -29.86
CA THR A 348 34.49 -38.99 -31.24
C THR A 348 34.50 -37.46 -31.27
N GLY A 349 35.48 -36.86 -31.95
CA GLY A 349 35.65 -35.42 -32.06
C GLY A 349 36.45 -34.77 -30.93
N LEU A 350 36.84 -35.53 -29.89
CA LEU A 350 37.73 -35.05 -28.85
C LEU A 350 39.06 -34.62 -29.46
N THR A 351 39.43 -33.36 -29.25
CA THR A 351 40.52 -32.70 -29.97
C THR A 351 41.58 -32.17 -29.01
N TYR A 352 42.84 -32.51 -29.26
CA TYR A 352 43.99 -31.90 -28.60
C TYR A 352 44.90 -31.28 -29.66
N HIS A 353 45.35 -30.06 -29.43
CA HIS A 353 46.31 -29.37 -30.26
C HIS A 353 47.60 -29.15 -29.48
N PHE A 354 48.61 -29.96 -29.74
CA PHE A 354 49.90 -29.88 -29.05
C PHE A 354 50.81 -28.87 -29.74
N ILE A 355 51.50 -28.04 -28.96
CA ILE A 355 52.51 -27.09 -29.43
C ILE A 355 53.75 -27.26 -28.56
N LYS A 356 54.88 -27.66 -29.15
CA LYS A 356 56.16 -27.67 -28.43
C LYS A 356 56.73 -26.26 -28.33
N THR A 357 56.99 -25.80 -27.11
CA THR A 357 57.32 -24.40 -26.80
C THR A 357 58.79 -24.17 -26.46
N ASP A 358 59.59 -25.23 -26.30
CA ASP A 358 61.02 -25.11 -26.05
C ASP A 358 61.86 -25.29 -27.33
N ALA A 359 63.09 -24.76 -27.29
CA ALA A 359 64.01 -24.76 -28.42
C ALA A 359 64.89 -26.01 -28.56
N ASN A 360 64.73 -27.01 -27.68
CA ASN A 360 65.57 -28.19 -27.71
C ASN A 360 64.94 -29.33 -28.53
N TYR A 361 65.75 -30.37 -28.75
CA TYR A 361 65.38 -31.52 -29.56
C TYR A 361 64.85 -32.72 -28.76
N ASN A 362 64.56 -32.53 -27.48
CA ASN A 362 64.07 -33.61 -26.63
C ASN A 362 62.66 -34.00 -27.07
N LEU A 363 62.52 -35.29 -27.38
CA LEU A 363 61.31 -35.87 -27.94
C LEU A 363 60.20 -35.95 -26.89
N ILE A 364 59.02 -35.44 -27.25
CA ILE A 364 57.78 -35.67 -26.53
C ILE A 364 56.97 -36.66 -27.34
N THR A 365 56.73 -37.83 -26.76
CA THR A 365 55.96 -38.91 -27.39
C THR A 365 54.51 -38.81 -26.95
N LEU A 366 53.56 -38.80 -27.89
CA LEU A 366 52.14 -38.98 -27.55
C LEU A 366 51.81 -40.46 -27.67
N ASP A 367 51.18 -41.02 -26.65
CA ASP A 367 50.84 -42.43 -26.55
C ASP A 367 49.32 -42.60 -26.36
N GLY A 368 48.75 -43.55 -27.10
CA GLY A 368 47.32 -43.86 -27.03
C GLY A 368 46.99 -44.61 -25.75
N ASN A 369 45.70 -44.70 -25.40
CA ASN A 369 45.32 -45.53 -24.27
C ASN A 369 45.25 -47.01 -24.69
N GLY A 370 46.15 -47.84 -24.19
CA GLY A 370 46.15 -49.28 -24.45
C GLY A 370 46.55 -49.62 -25.89
N ASN A 371 45.63 -50.15 -26.68
CA ASN A 371 45.88 -50.63 -28.06
C ASN A 371 45.46 -49.61 -29.15
N GLU A 372 45.09 -48.39 -28.75
CA GLU A 372 44.74 -47.31 -29.66
C GLU A 372 45.93 -46.91 -30.54
N THR A 373 45.67 -46.53 -31.79
CA THR A 373 46.71 -46.15 -32.77
C THR A 373 46.55 -44.72 -33.24
N PHE A 374 47.62 -44.18 -33.82
CA PHE A 374 47.70 -42.88 -34.47
C PHE A 374 47.83 -43.05 -35.98
N ASN A 375 46.98 -42.34 -36.72
CA ASN A 375 47.03 -42.27 -38.16
C ASN A 375 47.75 -40.99 -38.62
N TYR A 376 48.95 -41.15 -39.19
CA TYR A 376 49.73 -40.07 -39.82
C TYR A 376 50.66 -40.63 -40.90
N GLU A 377 51.12 -39.77 -41.82
CA GLU A 377 52.10 -40.14 -42.84
C GLU A 377 53.39 -40.62 -42.18
N ASN A 378 53.80 -41.87 -42.38
CA ASN A 378 55.01 -42.44 -41.78
C ASN A 378 55.74 -43.37 -42.76
N SER A 379 56.91 -43.87 -42.37
CA SER A 379 57.77 -44.70 -43.22
C SER A 379 57.22 -46.10 -43.49
N THR A 380 56.25 -46.58 -42.70
CA THR A 380 55.69 -47.94 -42.80
C THR A 380 54.34 -47.98 -43.53
N GLY A 381 53.68 -46.84 -43.72
CA GLY A 381 52.37 -46.72 -44.36
C GLY A 381 51.22 -47.32 -43.54
N ALA A 382 51.44 -47.62 -42.26
CA ALA A 382 50.46 -48.24 -41.37
C ALA A 382 50.27 -47.41 -40.08
N PRO A 383 49.11 -47.49 -39.40
CA PRO A 383 48.89 -46.83 -38.11
C PRO A 383 49.97 -47.19 -37.09
N CYS A 384 50.41 -46.21 -36.30
CA CYS A 384 51.46 -46.39 -35.29
C CYS A 384 50.88 -46.33 -33.88
N SER A 385 51.47 -47.04 -32.91
CA SER A 385 51.01 -47.00 -31.51
C SER A 385 51.29 -45.67 -30.81
N THR A 386 52.25 -44.90 -31.30
CA THR A 386 52.69 -43.63 -30.71
C THR A 386 52.93 -42.58 -31.78
N TYR A 387 52.76 -41.31 -31.45
CA TYR A 387 53.20 -40.17 -32.26
C TYR A 387 54.51 -39.59 -31.72
N THR A 388 55.58 -39.62 -32.53
CA THR A 388 56.96 -39.33 -32.11
C THR A 388 57.59 -38.15 -32.88
N ARG A 389 56.84 -37.07 -33.09
CA ARG A 389 57.30 -35.93 -33.92
C ARG A 389 57.19 -34.54 -33.25
N LEU A 390 56.93 -34.49 -31.94
CA LEU A 390 57.06 -33.27 -31.13
C LEU A 390 58.49 -33.17 -30.59
N ASN A 391 59.43 -32.76 -31.44
CA ASN A 391 60.86 -32.73 -31.13
C ASN A 391 61.55 -31.42 -31.56
N THR A 392 60.81 -30.40 -31.98
CA THR A 392 61.36 -29.09 -32.38
C THR A 392 60.53 -27.95 -31.83
N TYR A 393 61.14 -26.78 -31.72
CA TYR A 393 60.42 -25.56 -31.38
C TYR A 393 59.28 -25.29 -32.35
N CYS A 394 58.10 -24.96 -31.84
CA CYS A 394 56.88 -24.78 -32.62
C CYS A 394 56.47 -26.02 -33.42
N ALA A 395 56.94 -27.23 -33.07
CA ALA A 395 56.35 -28.45 -33.60
C ALA A 395 54.94 -28.56 -33.05
N GLU A 396 53.98 -28.77 -33.94
CA GLU A 396 52.56 -28.75 -33.64
C GLU A 396 51.87 -29.97 -34.25
N VAL A 397 50.90 -30.52 -33.53
CA VAL A 397 50.01 -31.54 -34.08
C VAL A 397 48.63 -31.37 -33.46
N THR A 398 47.60 -31.40 -34.29
CA THR A 398 46.24 -31.60 -33.80
C THR A 398 45.91 -33.07 -33.89
N ILE A 399 45.46 -33.67 -32.81
CA ILE A 399 44.94 -35.04 -32.82
C ILE A 399 43.44 -35.00 -32.52
N VAL A 400 42.69 -35.80 -33.26
CA VAL A 400 41.24 -35.88 -33.13
C VAL A 400 40.85 -37.34 -33.01
N SER A 401 40.08 -37.70 -31.98
CA SER A 401 39.55 -39.05 -31.86
C SER A 401 38.47 -39.30 -32.93
N ASP A 402 38.57 -40.43 -33.64
CA ASP A 402 37.51 -40.92 -34.53
C ASP A 402 36.47 -41.80 -33.80
N GLY A 403 36.61 -41.96 -32.48
CA GLY A 403 35.80 -42.87 -31.65
C GLY A 403 36.40 -44.27 -31.46
N SER A 404 37.59 -44.55 -32.02
CA SER A 404 38.34 -45.80 -31.85
C SER A 404 39.86 -45.60 -31.81
N ASN A 405 40.39 -44.66 -32.60
CA ASN A 405 41.79 -44.31 -32.75
C ASN A 405 41.97 -42.79 -32.86
N TRP A 406 43.23 -42.35 -32.88
CA TRP A 406 43.61 -40.95 -33.00
C TRP A 406 44.01 -40.58 -34.43
N GLN A 407 43.35 -39.58 -34.99
CA GLN A 407 43.70 -39.00 -36.29
C GLN A 407 44.62 -37.80 -36.08
N CYS A 408 45.87 -37.88 -36.54
CA CYS A 408 46.75 -36.72 -36.53
C CYS A 408 46.47 -35.85 -37.76
N ILE A 409 45.99 -34.64 -37.52
CA ILE A 409 45.69 -33.64 -38.54
C ILE A 409 46.48 -32.36 -38.26
N ASN A 410 46.68 -31.54 -39.30
CA ASN A 410 47.37 -30.25 -39.18
C ASN A 410 48.76 -30.33 -38.52
N GLU A 411 49.54 -31.37 -38.87
CA GLU A 411 50.92 -31.51 -38.42
C GLU A 411 51.79 -30.40 -39.01
N LYS A 412 52.58 -29.76 -38.14
CA LYS A 412 53.65 -28.83 -38.51
C LYS A 412 54.89 -29.20 -37.72
N LEU A 413 56.00 -29.45 -38.41
CA LEU A 413 57.22 -29.96 -37.76
C LEU A 413 58.07 -28.86 -37.10
N GLY A 414 57.47 -27.70 -36.86
CA GLY A 414 58.09 -26.57 -36.20
C GLY A 414 59.23 -25.94 -36.99
N GLN A 415 60.07 -25.20 -36.27
CA GLN A 415 61.36 -24.73 -36.77
C GLN A 415 62.29 -25.93 -36.88
N VAL A 416 62.12 -26.68 -37.97
CA VAL A 416 63.12 -27.62 -38.42
C VAL A 416 64.36 -26.80 -38.79
N PRO A 417 65.57 -27.18 -38.35
CA PRO A 417 66.76 -26.46 -38.77
C PRO A 417 66.83 -26.40 -40.30
N GLU A 418 66.72 -25.19 -40.84
CA GLU A 418 66.91 -24.96 -42.27
C GLU A 418 68.36 -25.27 -42.59
N CYS A 419 68.60 -26.31 -43.38
CA CYS A 419 69.88 -26.44 -44.04
C CYS A 419 69.82 -25.80 -45.40
N LYS A 420 70.57 -24.72 -45.55
CA LYS A 420 70.80 -24.09 -46.84
C LYS A 420 72.12 -24.57 -47.38
N VAL A 421 72.06 -25.34 -48.47
CA VAL A 421 73.25 -25.67 -49.26
C VAL A 421 73.51 -24.49 -50.18
N TYR A 422 74.24 -23.50 -49.69
CA TYR A 422 74.68 -22.37 -50.52
C TYR A 422 75.95 -22.74 -51.26
N LEU A 423 75.97 -22.69 -52.59
CA LEU A 423 77.24 -22.70 -53.34
C LEU A 423 77.97 -21.39 -53.01
N ALA A 424 78.97 -21.42 -52.13
CA ALA A 424 79.56 -20.21 -51.53
C ALA A 424 80.23 -19.26 -52.55
N ASN A 425 80.58 -19.76 -53.74
CA ASN A 425 81.21 -18.98 -54.80
C ASN A 425 80.49 -19.17 -56.15
N ARG A 426 80.52 -18.12 -56.96
CA ARG A 426 80.06 -18.10 -58.36
C ARG A 426 80.73 -19.25 -59.11
N GLN A 427 79.96 -20.21 -59.63
CA GLN A 427 80.48 -21.37 -60.36
C GLN A 427 80.81 -20.93 -61.79
N TYR A 428 82.09 -20.91 -62.15
CA TYR A 428 82.55 -20.68 -63.52
C TYR A 428 82.75 -22.04 -64.21
N ASP A 429 82.29 -22.17 -65.45
CA ASP A 429 82.54 -23.33 -66.33
C ASP A 429 82.13 -24.71 -65.79
N VAL A 430 80.85 -24.88 -65.41
CA VAL A 430 80.28 -26.21 -65.18
C VAL A 430 80.38 -27.02 -66.48
N THR A 431 81.27 -28.02 -66.52
CA THR A 431 81.48 -28.87 -67.70
C THR A 431 80.24 -29.70 -68.00
N ASN A 432 80.09 -30.12 -69.27
CA ASN A 432 78.94 -30.92 -69.70
C ASN A 432 78.88 -32.22 -68.87
N ASN A 433 77.71 -32.61 -68.36
CA ASN A 433 77.50 -33.78 -67.49
C ASN A 433 78.10 -33.72 -66.06
N ALA A 434 78.28 -32.55 -65.45
CA ALA A 434 78.65 -32.47 -64.04
C ALA A 434 77.47 -32.88 -63.13
N ILE A 435 77.64 -33.96 -62.36
CA ILE A 435 76.68 -34.40 -61.33
C ILE A 435 77.25 -34.02 -59.95
N ILE A 436 76.56 -33.11 -59.25
CA ILE A 436 76.91 -32.71 -57.89
C ILE A 436 76.19 -33.65 -56.93
N TYR A 437 76.95 -34.55 -56.31
CA TYR A 437 76.42 -35.53 -55.37
C TYR A 437 76.54 -35.02 -53.93
N VAL A 438 75.39 -34.75 -53.29
CA VAL A 438 75.29 -34.50 -51.85
C VAL A 438 74.79 -35.78 -51.20
N GLU A 439 75.64 -36.44 -50.41
CA GLU A 439 75.22 -37.63 -49.65
C GLU A 439 74.67 -37.28 -48.28
N HIS A 440 73.61 -38.00 -47.91
CA HIS A 440 72.87 -37.81 -46.67
C HIS A 440 73.13 -38.98 -45.71
N ASP A 441 73.86 -38.75 -44.61
CA ASP A 441 74.13 -39.80 -43.59
C ASP A 441 74.56 -39.22 -42.23
N THR A 442 74.33 -39.90 -41.11
CA THR A 442 73.74 -39.46 -39.83
C THR A 442 74.61 -38.68 -38.80
N LYS A 443 75.41 -37.65 -39.15
CA LYS A 443 76.05 -36.80 -38.11
C LYS A 443 76.22 -35.30 -38.47
N VAL A 444 76.04 -34.43 -37.47
CA VAL A 444 75.95 -32.95 -37.54
C VAL A 444 77.25 -32.28 -38.01
N TYR A 445 77.19 -31.34 -38.97
CA TYR A 445 78.30 -30.44 -39.32
C TYR A 445 77.83 -29.02 -39.70
N ASP A 446 78.53 -28.01 -39.15
CA ASP A 446 78.58 -26.64 -39.67
C ASP A 446 79.39 -26.64 -40.99
N ILE A 447 78.81 -26.13 -42.07
CA ILE A 447 79.41 -26.21 -43.41
C ILE A 447 80.34 -25.04 -43.74
N GLY A 448 80.43 -23.98 -42.91
CA GLY A 448 81.41 -22.87 -43.00
C GLY A 448 81.99 -22.51 -44.39
N ASN A 449 83.27 -22.14 -44.47
CA ASN A 449 84.02 -21.92 -45.72
C ASN A 449 84.32 -23.24 -46.48
N ASN A 450 83.55 -24.30 -46.28
CA ASN A 450 83.88 -25.66 -46.71
C ASN A 450 83.30 -26.01 -48.09
N TYR A 451 83.28 -25.03 -49.00
CA TYR A 451 83.30 -25.32 -50.44
C TYR A 451 84.74 -25.61 -50.84
N ASN A 452 85.22 -26.81 -50.50
CA ASN A 452 86.46 -27.27 -51.11
C ASN A 452 86.15 -27.84 -52.50
N ILE A 453 86.29 -26.98 -53.52
CA ILE A 453 86.33 -27.39 -54.93
C ILE A 453 87.68 -28.04 -55.30
N SER A 454 88.61 -28.22 -54.35
CA SER A 454 89.86 -28.93 -54.64
C SER A 454 89.54 -30.34 -55.12
N THR A 455 90.37 -30.78 -56.06
CA THR A 455 90.39 -32.16 -56.53
C THR A 455 90.35 -33.15 -55.36
N TRP A 456 89.70 -34.28 -55.60
CA TRP A 456 89.48 -35.34 -54.62
C TRP A 456 90.79 -35.67 -53.89
N ALA A 457 90.75 -35.82 -52.56
CA ALA A 457 91.88 -36.43 -51.86
C ALA A 457 91.90 -37.90 -52.31
N SER A 458 92.89 -38.22 -53.14
CA SER A 458 93.02 -39.51 -53.79
C SER A 458 94.48 -39.94 -53.72
N GLY A 459 94.68 -41.24 -53.65
CA GLY A 459 95.99 -41.83 -53.48
C GLY A 459 95.90 -43.34 -53.50
N ASN A 460 97.00 -43.98 -53.11
CA ASN A 460 97.07 -45.42 -52.99
C ASN A 460 97.40 -45.77 -51.54
N ALA A 461 96.61 -46.64 -50.93
CA ALA A 461 96.91 -47.17 -49.61
C ALA A 461 98.30 -47.82 -49.67
N THR A 462 99.23 -47.41 -48.82
CA THR A 462 100.63 -47.84 -48.88
C THR A 462 100.94 -49.00 -47.94
N GLU A 463 100.09 -49.23 -46.93
CA GLU A 463 100.28 -50.28 -45.92
C GLU A 463 98.96 -50.96 -45.55
N THR A 464 99.05 -52.14 -44.93
CA THR A 464 97.89 -52.99 -44.57
C THR A 464 97.82 -53.15 -43.07
N THR A 465 97.06 -52.27 -42.41
CA THR A 465 96.66 -52.46 -41.02
C THR A 465 95.14 -52.52 -40.98
N ALA A 466 94.59 -53.47 -40.24
CA ALA A 466 93.15 -53.72 -40.22
C ALA A 466 92.39 -52.45 -39.81
N ASN A 467 91.35 -52.10 -40.56
CA ASN A 467 90.52 -50.91 -40.32
C ASN A 467 91.30 -49.59 -40.40
N HIS A 468 92.41 -49.55 -41.12
CA HIS A 468 93.16 -48.32 -41.36
C HIS A 468 93.31 -48.07 -42.86
N LEU A 469 93.23 -46.80 -43.24
CA LEU A 469 93.66 -46.32 -44.53
C LEU A 469 94.94 -45.51 -44.31
N ILE A 470 96.05 -46.08 -44.72
CA ILE A 470 97.39 -45.49 -44.56
C ILE A 470 97.90 -45.07 -45.93
N ASP A 471 98.21 -43.79 -46.09
CA ASP A 471 98.91 -43.24 -47.27
C ASP A 471 100.09 -42.38 -46.82
N THR A 472 101.27 -43.01 -46.77
CA THR A 472 102.52 -42.35 -46.38
C THR A 472 103.17 -41.59 -47.53
N THR A 473 102.72 -41.80 -48.77
CA THR A 473 103.34 -41.18 -49.96
C THR A 473 102.86 -39.75 -50.18
N THR A 474 101.56 -39.52 -50.04
CA THR A 474 100.96 -38.20 -50.28
C THR A 474 100.52 -37.51 -49.00
N SER A 475 100.44 -38.25 -47.88
CA SER A 475 99.96 -37.78 -46.58
C SER A 475 98.73 -36.87 -46.67
N PRO A 476 97.63 -37.32 -47.32
CA PRO A 476 96.58 -36.41 -47.74
C PRO A 476 95.47 -36.26 -46.68
N PHE A 477 95.61 -36.85 -45.50
CA PHE A 477 94.56 -36.83 -44.50
C PHE A 477 94.63 -35.60 -43.61
N GLU A 478 93.47 -35.07 -43.26
CA GLU A 478 93.33 -33.95 -42.34
C GLU A 478 92.33 -34.32 -41.24
N ALA A 479 92.44 -33.69 -40.07
CA ALA A 479 91.54 -33.94 -38.94
C ALA A 479 90.05 -33.71 -39.28
N ASN A 480 89.78 -32.85 -40.26
CA ASN A 480 88.43 -32.57 -40.76
C ASN A 480 87.84 -33.70 -41.63
N MET A 481 88.63 -34.72 -41.98
CA MET A 481 88.21 -35.86 -42.81
C MET A 481 87.54 -36.97 -42.00
N VAL A 482 87.55 -36.89 -40.66
CA VAL A 482 86.79 -37.82 -39.82
C VAL A 482 85.31 -37.72 -40.14
N GLY A 483 84.69 -38.87 -40.42
CA GLY A 483 83.29 -38.99 -40.84
C GLY A 483 83.07 -38.90 -42.35
N LYS A 484 84.10 -38.61 -43.15
CA LYS A 484 84.00 -38.62 -44.62
C LYS A 484 83.98 -40.05 -45.14
N ARG A 485 83.20 -40.28 -46.20
CA ARG A 485 83.17 -41.56 -46.90
C ARG A 485 84.43 -41.67 -47.76
N VAL A 486 85.12 -42.80 -47.62
CA VAL A 486 86.22 -43.20 -48.49
C VAL A 486 85.70 -44.28 -49.43
N LYS A 487 85.93 -44.09 -50.73
CA LYS A 487 85.71 -45.13 -51.73
C LYS A 487 87.03 -45.85 -51.99
N ASN A 488 87.04 -47.18 -51.90
CA ASN A 488 88.06 -47.98 -52.56
C ASN A 488 87.72 -48.04 -54.05
N THR A 489 88.52 -47.39 -54.89
CA THR A 489 88.25 -47.31 -56.33
C THR A 489 88.73 -48.55 -57.08
N THR A 490 89.60 -49.38 -56.46
CA THR A 490 90.04 -50.64 -57.05
C THR A 490 88.89 -51.65 -57.17
N ASP A 491 88.01 -51.72 -56.16
CA ASP A 491 86.95 -52.72 -56.09
C ASP A 491 85.54 -52.15 -55.87
N ALA A 492 85.42 -50.81 -55.89
CA ALA A 492 84.18 -50.07 -55.70
C ALA A 492 83.47 -50.29 -54.35
N THR A 493 84.22 -50.72 -53.33
CA THR A 493 83.71 -50.78 -51.95
C THR A 493 83.83 -49.43 -51.24
N PHE A 494 83.12 -49.25 -50.12
CA PHE A 494 83.04 -47.98 -49.40
C PHE A 494 83.17 -48.18 -47.89
N THR A 495 83.86 -47.26 -47.25
CA THR A 495 84.00 -47.19 -45.79
C THR A 495 83.93 -45.73 -45.35
N TYR A 496 84.06 -45.48 -44.04
CA TYR A 496 84.05 -44.14 -43.47
C TYR A 496 85.24 -43.98 -42.55
N ILE A 497 85.86 -42.81 -42.56
CA ILE A 497 86.90 -42.47 -41.58
C ILE A 497 86.22 -42.33 -40.20
N THR A 498 86.62 -43.14 -39.22
CA THR A 498 86.10 -43.11 -37.85
C THR A 498 86.99 -42.31 -36.91
N ALA A 499 88.29 -42.21 -37.20
CA ALA A 499 89.23 -41.39 -36.45
C ALA A 499 90.36 -40.87 -37.34
N TYR A 500 90.87 -39.68 -37.02
CA TYR A 500 92.08 -39.12 -37.61
C TYR A 500 93.23 -39.41 -36.67
N ASN A 501 94.23 -40.14 -37.15
CA ASN A 501 95.40 -40.49 -36.36
C ASN A 501 96.57 -39.58 -36.70
N SER A 502 96.78 -39.33 -38.00
CA SER A 502 97.81 -38.42 -38.52
C SER A 502 97.54 -38.04 -39.98
N THR A 503 98.41 -37.22 -40.57
CA THR A 503 98.30 -36.82 -41.97
C THR A 503 98.43 -37.97 -42.96
N SER A 504 99.01 -39.10 -42.53
CA SER A 504 99.21 -40.30 -43.35
C SER A 504 98.42 -41.52 -42.88
N ASP A 505 97.65 -41.41 -41.80
CA ASP A 505 96.86 -42.52 -41.27
C ASP A 505 95.51 -42.05 -40.71
N VAL A 506 94.47 -42.73 -41.18
CA VAL A 506 93.11 -42.59 -40.65
C VAL A 506 92.52 -43.96 -40.37
N THR A 507 91.83 -44.09 -39.23
CA THR A 507 91.06 -45.29 -38.95
C THR A 507 89.77 -45.23 -39.77
N VAL A 508 89.44 -46.33 -40.44
CA VAL A 508 88.21 -46.51 -41.21
C VAL A 508 87.32 -47.57 -40.55
N ARG A 509 86.01 -47.46 -40.74
CA ARG A 509 85.03 -48.33 -40.08
C ARG A 509 85.16 -49.80 -40.50
N ASP A 510 85.32 -50.00 -41.80
CA ASP A 510 85.34 -51.30 -42.46
C ASP A 510 86.73 -51.55 -43.07
N ASP A 511 87.27 -52.76 -42.87
CA ASP A 511 88.58 -53.19 -43.37
C ASP A 511 88.54 -53.54 -44.86
N ILE A 512 88.56 -52.52 -45.71
CA ILE A 512 88.36 -52.68 -47.15
C ILE A 512 89.57 -52.30 -48.00
N PHE A 513 90.70 -51.90 -47.40
CA PHE A 513 91.88 -51.42 -48.13
C PHE A 513 93.05 -52.39 -48.00
N LYS A 514 93.72 -52.65 -49.11
CA LYS A 514 95.02 -53.33 -49.17
C LYS A 514 96.10 -52.41 -49.73
N SER A 515 97.36 -52.73 -49.46
CA SER A 515 98.49 -52.01 -50.05
C SER A 515 98.38 -52.01 -51.58
N GLY A 516 98.42 -50.84 -52.19
CA GLY A 516 98.24 -50.58 -53.61
C GLY A 516 96.82 -50.14 -54.00
N ASP A 517 95.82 -50.34 -53.14
CA ASP A 517 94.44 -49.98 -53.48
C ASP A 517 94.29 -48.47 -53.62
N ALA A 518 93.67 -48.07 -54.74
CA ALA A 518 93.37 -46.67 -54.98
C ALA A 518 92.16 -46.26 -54.15
N TYR A 519 92.20 -45.05 -53.61
CA TYR A 519 91.11 -44.52 -52.83
C TYR A 519 90.76 -43.09 -53.24
N GLU A 520 89.53 -42.72 -52.89
CA GLU A 520 88.94 -41.43 -53.21
C GLU A 520 88.09 -40.95 -52.02
N ILE A 521 88.44 -39.80 -51.46
CA ILE A 521 87.75 -39.18 -50.33
C ILE A 521 87.01 -37.93 -50.81
N LYS A 522 85.70 -37.85 -50.50
CA LYS A 522 84.85 -36.69 -50.83
C LYS A 522 84.66 -35.77 -49.62
N HIS A 523 84.78 -34.47 -49.84
CA HIS A 523 84.78 -33.45 -48.78
C HIS A 523 83.39 -32.91 -48.35
N SER A 524 82.29 -33.12 -49.10
CA SER A 524 80.99 -32.48 -48.79
C SER A 524 79.87 -33.48 -48.43
N LYS A 525 79.12 -33.22 -47.34
CA LYS A 525 78.01 -34.04 -46.82
C LYS A 525 76.96 -33.18 -46.08
N PHE A 526 75.66 -33.43 -46.26
CA PHE A 526 74.56 -32.77 -45.53
C PHE A 526 73.71 -33.77 -44.73
N VAL A 527 73.30 -33.43 -43.51
CA VAL A 527 72.54 -34.32 -42.61
C VAL A 527 71.42 -33.57 -41.89
N ALA A 528 70.22 -34.15 -41.94
CA ALA A 528 69.05 -33.74 -41.17
C ALA A 528 69.26 -33.97 -39.65
N PRO A 529 69.16 -32.93 -38.79
CA PRO A 529 69.44 -33.05 -37.35
C PRO A 529 68.40 -33.86 -36.56
N ILE A 530 67.20 -34.09 -37.09
CA ILE A 530 66.11 -34.87 -36.47
C ILE A 530 65.25 -35.60 -37.54
N ALA A 531 64.32 -36.46 -37.13
CA ALA A 531 63.30 -36.96 -38.06
C ALA A 531 62.28 -35.84 -38.37
N GLY A 532 62.08 -35.53 -39.66
CA GLY A 532 61.12 -34.50 -40.08
C GLY A 532 61.07 -34.26 -41.59
N LYS A 533 60.18 -33.37 -42.03
CA LYS A 533 60.13 -32.80 -43.38
C LYS A 533 61.14 -31.66 -43.42
N TYR A 534 61.94 -31.62 -44.47
CA TYR A 534 63.01 -30.65 -44.64
C TYR A 534 62.80 -29.89 -45.94
N GLN A 535 62.99 -28.58 -45.90
CA GLN A 535 63.00 -27.76 -47.09
C GLN A 535 64.40 -27.73 -47.68
N PHE A 536 64.52 -28.14 -48.95
CA PHE A 536 65.76 -28.06 -49.73
C PHE A 536 65.63 -26.94 -50.76
N ILE A 537 66.36 -25.84 -50.55
CA ILE A 537 66.36 -24.71 -51.50
C ILE A 537 67.60 -24.81 -52.38
N HIS A 538 67.38 -24.95 -53.68
CA HIS A 538 68.43 -24.89 -54.69
C HIS A 538 68.35 -23.55 -55.43
N THR A 539 69.43 -22.77 -55.45
CA THR A 539 69.52 -21.54 -56.23
C THR A 539 70.59 -21.70 -57.30
N VAL A 540 70.20 -21.60 -58.57
CA VAL A 540 71.11 -21.65 -59.73
C VAL A 540 70.92 -20.35 -60.52
N GLY A 541 71.99 -19.59 -60.69
CA GLY A 541 72.01 -18.36 -61.48
C GLY A 541 72.99 -18.46 -62.64
N PHE A 542 72.58 -18.00 -63.82
CA PHE A 542 73.42 -17.89 -65.02
C PHE A 542 73.63 -16.41 -65.35
N THR A 543 74.88 -15.99 -65.56
CA THR A 543 75.19 -14.58 -65.85
C THR A 543 75.37 -14.27 -67.33
N ASP A 544 75.45 -15.30 -68.17
CA ASP A 544 75.55 -15.18 -69.64
C ASP A 544 74.64 -16.21 -70.32
N VAL A 545 74.27 -15.95 -71.58
CA VAL A 545 73.50 -16.88 -72.42
C VAL A 545 74.31 -18.16 -72.58
N VAL A 546 73.90 -19.24 -71.91
CA VAL A 546 74.45 -20.57 -72.13
C VAL A 546 73.97 -21.04 -73.50
N ALA A 547 74.72 -20.72 -74.54
CA ALA A 547 74.43 -21.20 -75.88
C ALA A 547 74.56 -22.74 -75.89
N ASP A 548 73.41 -23.40 -76.04
CA ASP A 548 73.26 -24.79 -76.44
C ASP A 548 73.61 -25.91 -75.43
N LYS A 549 73.48 -25.68 -74.12
CA LYS A 549 73.54 -26.78 -73.12
C LYS A 549 72.26 -26.92 -72.30
N LYS A 550 71.70 -28.15 -72.33
CA LYS A 550 70.58 -28.58 -71.48
C LYS A 550 71.09 -28.77 -70.05
N TRP A 551 70.33 -28.28 -69.08
CA TRP A 551 70.62 -28.53 -67.67
C TRP A 551 69.40 -29.15 -66.99
N SER A 552 69.66 -30.03 -66.03
CA SER A 552 68.66 -30.67 -65.20
C SER A 552 69.12 -30.59 -63.76
N LEU A 553 68.24 -30.13 -62.88
CA LEU A 553 68.47 -30.14 -61.45
C LEU A 553 67.55 -31.20 -60.85
N GLY A 554 68.11 -32.16 -60.12
CA GLY A 554 67.32 -33.22 -59.48
C GLY A 554 67.79 -33.49 -58.06
N THR A 555 66.83 -33.67 -57.16
CA THR A 555 67.00 -34.07 -55.78
C THR A 555 66.63 -35.54 -55.67
N TYR A 556 67.57 -36.37 -55.23
CA TYR A 556 67.40 -37.82 -55.17
C TYR A 556 67.57 -38.31 -53.74
N LYS A 557 66.60 -39.08 -53.25
CA LYS A 557 66.73 -39.83 -51.99
C LYS A 557 67.50 -41.12 -52.28
N ASN A 558 68.59 -41.34 -51.54
CA ASN A 558 69.41 -42.56 -51.60
C ASN A 558 69.83 -42.94 -53.03
N TYR A 559 70.09 -41.97 -53.90
CA TYR A 559 70.48 -42.17 -55.32
C TYR A 559 69.47 -42.86 -56.25
N THR A 560 68.41 -43.45 -55.71
CA THR A 560 67.51 -44.32 -56.48
C THR A 560 66.14 -43.69 -56.72
N THR A 561 65.72 -42.75 -55.89
CA THR A 561 64.37 -42.19 -55.95
C THR A 561 64.44 -40.68 -56.18
N ASN A 562 64.05 -40.23 -57.36
CA ASN A 562 63.86 -38.80 -57.63
C ASN A 562 62.70 -38.30 -56.76
N ILE A 563 62.97 -37.34 -55.88
CA ILE A 563 61.98 -36.75 -54.97
C ILE A 563 61.65 -35.29 -55.34
N GLY A 564 62.22 -34.79 -56.43
CA GLY A 564 61.96 -33.45 -56.97
C GLY A 564 63.01 -33.06 -58.00
N GLY A 565 62.63 -32.37 -59.07
CA GLY A 565 63.59 -31.88 -60.06
C GLY A 565 62.97 -30.93 -61.08
N ILE A 566 63.81 -30.08 -61.68
CA ILE A 566 63.49 -29.17 -62.77
C ILE A 566 64.33 -29.57 -63.99
N TYR A 567 63.66 -29.72 -65.14
CA TYR A 567 64.31 -29.85 -66.44
C TYR A 567 64.00 -28.57 -67.23
N SER A 568 65.02 -27.84 -67.71
CA SER A 568 64.77 -26.62 -68.47
C SER A 568 65.73 -26.40 -69.63
N HIS A 569 65.20 -25.69 -70.63
CA HIS A 569 65.81 -25.36 -71.91
C HIS A 569 66.17 -23.86 -71.98
N SER A 570 67.04 -23.51 -72.93
CA SER A 570 67.79 -22.26 -73.12
C SER A 570 67.00 -20.97 -73.46
N SER A 571 65.70 -20.87 -73.16
CA SER A 571 64.91 -19.70 -73.61
C SER A 571 63.87 -19.17 -72.61
N ILE A 572 64.04 -19.41 -71.31
CA ILE A 572 63.10 -18.90 -70.29
C ILE A 572 63.68 -17.62 -69.67
N THR A 573 62.93 -16.51 -69.78
CA THR A 573 63.27 -15.17 -69.27
C THR A 573 62.44 -14.75 -68.04
N ASP A 574 61.73 -15.67 -67.39
CA ASP A 574 60.96 -15.36 -66.17
C ASP A 574 61.32 -16.26 -64.98
N THR A 575 61.10 -15.69 -63.79
CA THR A 575 61.52 -16.25 -62.49
C THR A 575 60.50 -17.28 -62.02
N LEU A 576 60.90 -18.54 -61.85
CA LEU A 576 60.07 -19.57 -61.22
C LEU A 576 60.51 -19.78 -59.76
N LEU A 577 59.75 -19.21 -58.84
CA LEU A 577 59.90 -19.45 -57.40
C LEU A 577 59.13 -20.73 -57.03
N ILE A 578 59.83 -21.78 -56.59
CA ILE A 578 59.20 -22.94 -55.96
C ILE A 578 59.51 -22.89 -54.47
N THR A 579 58.46 -22.71 -53.68
CA THR A 579 58.49 -22.96 -52.24
C THR A 579 57.92 -24.36 -52.06
N VAL A 580 58.72 -25.29 -51.52
CA VAL A 580 58.21 -26.60 -51.06
C VAL A 580 58.05 -26.54 -49.56
#